data_AF-A0A095C5Y3-F1
#
_entry.id   AF-A0A095C5Y3-F1
#
_cell.length_a   1.000
_cell.length_b   1.000
_cell.length_c   1.000
_cell.angle_alpha   90.00
_cell.angle_beta   90.00
_cell.angle_gamma   90.00
#
_symmetry.space_group_name_H-M   'P 1'
#
loop_
_entity.id
_entity.type
_entity.pdbx_description
1 polymer ?
#
loop_
_entity_poly.entity_id
_entity_poly.type
_entity_poly.pdbx_seq_one_letter_code
_entity_poly.pdbx_strand_id
1 'polypeptide(L)'
;EVQPEVSSLDSSSSFRIPNVWTVERLPTLRGTVPTASQMVSWSHLRGMTLPRVGNEDFKVLIGCNVPEAHKIKEKRAGRSKEPYAIKTPLGWTLFGPYSE
;
A
#
# COMPACT_ATOMS: atom_id res chain seq x y z
N GLU A 1 6.45 15.02 21.50
CA GLU A 1 6.23 14.88 20.05
C GLU A 1 6.62 13.47 19.65
N VAL A 2 5.76 12.75 18.91
CA VAL A 2 6.08 11.39 18.45
C VAL A 2 6.63 11.50 17.03
N GLN A 3 7.72 10.80 16.73
CA GLN A 3 8.31 10.75 15.39
C GLN A 3 8.49 9.28 15.00
N PRO A 4 7.41 8.62 14.55
CA PRO A 4 7.47 7.20 14.23
C PRO A 4 8.35 6.97 13.00
N GLU A 5 8.94 5.79 12.98
CA GLU A 5 9.62 5.26 11.81
C GLU A 5 8.74 4.17 11.18
N VAL A 6 8.55 4.25 9.86
CA VAL A 6 7.80 3.28 9.08
C VAL A 6 8.74 2.62 8.09
N SER A 7 8.77 1.29 8.10
CA SER A 7 9.59 0.50 7.21
C SER A 7 8.74 -0.41 6.33
N SER A 8 9.25 -0.72 5.13
CA SER A 8 8.68 -1.78 4.30
C SER A 8 8.79 -3.14 5.00
N LEU A 9 7.91 -4.08 4.63
CA LEU A 9 7.92 -5.42 5.23
C LEU A 9 9.22 -6.20 4.97
N ASP A 10 9.87 -5.94 3.84
CA ASP A 10 11.18 -6.50 3.50
C ASP A 10 12.36 -5.73 4.09
N SER A 11 12.09 -4.68 4.89
CA SER A 11 13.07 -3.76 5.47
C SER A 11 13.99 -3.06 4.46
N SER A 12 13.63 -3.08 3.16
CA SER A 12 14.42 -2.43 2.10
C SER A 12 14.31 -0.91 2.08
N SER A 13 13.34 -0.33 2.79
CA SER A 13 13.14 1.12 2.88
C SER A 13 12.56 1.50 4.24
N SER A 14 13.02 2.61 4.80
CA SER A 14 12.55 3.14 6.08
C SER A 14 12.46 4.65 6.05
N PHE A 15 11.44 5.21 6.69
CA PHE A 15 11.17 6.65 6.70
C PHE A 15 10.76 7.11 8.09
N ARG A 16 11.40 8.17 8.57
CA ARG A 16 10.93 8.91 9.74
C ARG A 16 9.83 9.86 9.33
N ILE A 17 8.68 9.80 9.99
CA ILE A 17 7.53 10.66 9.69
C ILE A 17 7.55 11.86 10.65
N PRO A 18 7.79 13.09 10.16
CA PRO A 18 7.80 14.28 11.00
C PRO A 18 6.37 14.76 11.31
N ASN A 19 6.18 15.43 12.45
CA ASN A 19 4.94 16.14 12.80
C ASN A 19 3.67 15.27 12.69
N VAL A 20 3.64 14.12 13.37
CA VAL A 20 2.47 13.22 13.32
C VAL A 20 1.37 13.66 14.27
N TRP A 21 0.13 13.46 13.84
CA TRP A 21 -1.06 13.58 14.67
C TRP A 21 -1.47 12.20 15.17
N THR A 22 -1.84 12.12 16.45
CA THR A 22 -2.35 10.89 17.05
C THR A 22 -3.84 11.01 17.30
N VAL A 23 -4.59 9.97 16.98
CA VAL A 23 -6.00 9.83 17.32
C VAL A 23 -6.21 8.50 18.03
N GLU A 24 -7.22 8.42 18.89
CA GLU A 24 -7.52 7.19 19.64
C GLU A 24 -7.86 6.02 18.69
N ARG A 25 -8.55 6.31 17.59
CA ARG A 25 -8.97 5.29 16.61
C ARG A 25 -9.02 5.87 15.20
N LEU A 26 -8.36 5.19 14.27
CA LEU A 26 -8.53 5.43 12.83
C LEU A 26 -9.75 4.66 12.31
N PRO A 27 -10.39 5.12 11.21
CA PRO A 27 -11.46 4.36 10.57
C PRO A 27 -10.99 2.95 10.18
N THR A 28 -11.78 1.94 10.54
CA THR A 28 -11.53 0.57 10.11
C THR A 28 -12.04 0.40 8.68
N LEU A 29 -11.13 0.19 7.72
CA LEU A 29 -11.49 -0.26 6.39
C LEU A 29 -11.29 -1.78 6.36
N ARG A 30 -12.36 -2.55 6.14
CA ARG A 30 -12.26 -4.01 5.95
C ARG A 30 -12.30 -4.32 4.46
N GLY A 31 -11.61 -5.37 4.03
CA GLY A 31 -11.72 -5.90 2.67
C GLY A 31 -10.90 -5.18 1.59
N THR A 32 -9.92 -4.34 1.95
CA THR A 32 -9.19 -3.52 0.95
C THR A 32 -8.02 -4.22 0.25
N VAL A 33 -7.63 -5.43 0.68
CA VAL A 33 -6.45 -6.14 0.16
C VAL A 33 -6.88 -7.37 -0.67
N PRO A 34 -6.70 -7.34 -2.00
CA PRO A 34 -7.06 -8.47 -2.86
C PRO A 34 -6.12 -9.66 -2.64
N THR A 35 -6.67 -10.85 -2.82
CA THR A 35 -5.97 -12.12 -2.83
C THR A 35 -5.16 -12.31 -4.11
N ALA A 36 -4.12 -13.16 -4.04
CA ALA A 36 -3.38 -13.56 -5.23
C ALA A 36 -4.27 -14.19 -6.31
N SER A 37 -5.30 -14.96 -5.91
CA SER A 37 -6.30 -15.53 -6.83
C SER A 37 -7.15 -14.48 -7.53
N GLN A 38 -7.53 -13.39 -6.85
CA GLN A 38 -8.25 -12.28 -7.49
C GLN A 38 -7.38 -11.57 -8.53
N MET A 39 -6.06 -11.51 -8.30
CA MET A 39 -5.13 -10.81 -9.20
C MET A 39 -4.67 -11.64 -10.40
N VAL A 40 -4.79 -12.98 -10.36
CA VAL A 40 -4.19 -13.88 -11.37
C VAL A 40 -4.77 -13.69 -12.78
N SER A 41 -6.00 -13.16 -12.87
CA SER A 41 -6.69 -12.88 -14.13
C SER A 41 -6.01 -11.77 -14.96
N TRP A 42 -5.25 -10.90 -14.32
CA TRP A 42 -4.56 -9.77 -14.96
C TRP A 42 -3.10 -10.09 -15.20
N SER A 43 -2.74 -10.32 -16.47
CA SER A 43 -1.38 -10.71 -16.85
C SER A 43 -0.32 -9.67 -16.46
N HIS A 44 -0.66 -8.39 -16.48
CA HIS A 44 0.23 -7.30 -16.08
C HIS A 44 0.47 -7.24 -14.56
N LEU A 45 -0.32 -7.92 -13.74
CA LEU A 45 -0.13 -7.99 -12.28
C LEU A 45 0.60 -9.26 -11.83
N ARG A 46 0.99 -10.13 -12.77
CA ARG A 46 1.64 -11.41 -12.46
C ARG A 46 2.93 -11.22 -11.65
N GLY A 47 3.13 -12.07 -10.64
CA GLY A 47 4.31 -12.05 -9.78
C GLY A 47 4.31 -10.93 -8.73
N MET A 48 3.25 -10.14 -8.65
CA MET A 48 3.03 -9.20 -7.54
C MET A 48 2.40 -9.92 -6.35
N THR A 49 2.84 -9.58 -5.15
CA THR A 49 2.26 -10.06 -3.89
C THR A 49 1.82 -8.88 -3.05
N LEU A 50 0.58 -8.92 -2.58
CA LEU A 50 0.07 -8.02 -1.54
C LEU A 50 -0.05 -8.84 -0.25
N PRO A 51 0.93 -8.75 0.66
CA PRO A 51 0.94 -9.58 1.86
C PRO A 51 -0.24 -9.21 2.76
N ARG A 52 -0.95 -10.24 3.24
CA ARG A 52 -1.92 -10.06 4.33
C ARG A 52 -1.20 -10.04 5.66
N VAL A 53 -1.43 -8.99 6.42
CA VAL A 53 -1.00 -8.89 7.82
C VAL A 53 -2.16 -9.30 8.72
N GLY A 54 -1.89 -10.02 9.80
CA GLY A 54 -2.92 -10.60 10.67
C GLY A 54 -3.83 -9.59 11.38
N ASN A 55 -3.45 -8.32 11.40
CA ASN A 55 -4.28 -7.22 11.88
C ASN A 55 -4.59 -6.28 10.70
N GLU A 56 -5.85 -6.25 10.26
CA GLU A 56 -6.31 -5.42 9.13
C GLU A 56 -6.67 -3.99 9.55
N ASP A 57 -6.52 -3.63 10.83
CA ASP A 57 -6.70 -2.25 11.26
C ASP A 57 -5.58 -1.36 10.74
N PHE A 58 -5.96 -0.31 10.01
CA PHE A 58 -5.08 0.78 9.65
C PHE A 58 -4.58 1.49 10.91
N LYS A 59 -3.25 1.59 11.07
CA LYS A 59 -2.61 2.22 12.23
C LYS A 59 -1.96 3.56 11.92
N VAL A 60 -1.60 3.82 10.67
CA VAL A 60 -0.89 5.04 10.26
C VAL A 60 -1.43 5.53 8.92
N LEU A 61 -1.68 6.84 8.83
CA LEU A 61 -1.91 7.55 7.57
C LEU A 61 -0.66 8.39 7.26
N ILE A 62 0.00 8.11 6.14
CA ILE A 62 1.18 8.85 5.71
C ILE A 62 0.75 9.88 4.66
N GLY A 63 0.77 11.15 5.05
CA GLY A 63 0.46 12.27 4.15
C GLY A 63 1.60 12.59 3.19
N CYS A 64 1.44 13.70 2.47
CA CYS A 64 2.42 14.18 1.49
C CYS A 64 3.66 14.85 2.12
N ASN A 65 3.75 14.92 3.45
CA ASN A 65 4.90 15.48 4.17
C ASN A 65 6.14 14.56 4.13
N VAL A 66 6.02 13.36 3.56
CA VAL A 66 7.14 12.43 3.32
C VAL A 66 7.12 11.99 1.84
N PRO A 67 7.47 12.88 0.90
CA PRO A 67 7.35 12.59 -0.54
C PRO A 67 8.23 11.41 -0.97
N GLU A 68 9.33 11.16 -0.28
CA GLU A 68 10.24 10.03 -0.54
C GLU A 68 9.53 8.69 -0.43
N ALA A 69 8.60 8.54 0.52
CA ALA A 69 7.83 7.31 0.73
C ALA A 69 6.84 7.03 -0.42
N HIS A 70 6.48 8.07 -1.18
CA HIS A 70 5.50 8.02 -2.28
C HIS A 70 6.14 7.98 -3.67
N LYS A 71 7.48 7.96 -3.76
CA LYS A 71 8.19 7.88 -5.05
C LYS A 71 7.81 6.61 -5.80
N ILE A 72 7.35 6.76 -7.04
CA ILE A 72 7.00 5.62 -7.90
C ILE A 72 8.28 4.91 -8.34
N LYS A 73 8.46 3.66 -7.90
CA LYS A 73 9.53 2.76 -8.35
C LYS A 73 9.13 1.99 -9.61
N GLU A 74 7.85 1.61 -9.71
CA GLU A 74 7.33 0.81 -10.82
C GLU A 74 5.84 1.09 -11.01
N LYS A 75 5.37 1.04 -12.25
CA LYS A 75 3.94 1.10 -12.59
C LYS A 75 3.60 -0.06 -13.51
N ARG A 76 2.54 -0.81 -13.17
CA ARG A 76 2.00 -1.90 -13.99
C ARG A 76 0.56 -1.59 -14.33
N ALA A 77 0.24 -1.48 -15.62
CA ALA A 77 -1.10 -1.15 -16.09
C ALA A 77 -1.49 -2.08 -17.24
N GLY A 78 -2.77 -2.45 -17.24
CA GLY A 78 -3.37 -3.26 -18.30
C GLY A 78 -4.16 -2.40 -19.28
N ARG A 79 -5.27 -2.95 -19.75
CA ARG A 79 -6.20 -2.27 -20.67
C ARG A 79 -7.06 -1.24 -19.92
N SER A 80 -7.79 -0.45 -20.70
CA SER A 80 -8.79 0.46 -20.14
C SER A 80 -9.78 -0.29 -19.24
N LYS A 81 -10.10 0.31 -18.08
CA LYS A 81 -10.98 -0.24 -17.02
C LYS A 81 -10.44 -1.43 -16.23
N GLU A 82 -9.25 -1.95 -16.55
CA GLU A 82 -8.57 -2.93 -15.69
C GLU A 82 -7.85 -2.21 -14.53
N PRO A 83 -7.67 -2.88 -13.38
CA PRO A 83 -6.90 -2.31 -12.29
C PRO A 83 -5.41 -2.16 -12.68
N TYR A 84 -4.74 -1.20 -12.06
CA TYR A 84 -3.31 -0.97 -12.22
C TYR A 84 -2.62 -0.91 -10.87
N ALA A 85 -1.33 -1.20 -10.83
CA ALA A 85 -0.54 -1.21 -9.61
C ALA A 85 0.62 -0.22 -9.68
N ILE A 86 0.95 0.37 -8.54
CA ILE A 86 2.12 1.22 -8.34
C ILE A 86 2.95 0.60 -7.23
N LYS A 87 4.27 0.49 -7.46
CA LYS A 87 5.26 0.16 -6.43
C LYS A 87 5.86 1.45 -5.89
N THR A 88 5.77 1.66 -4.60
CA THR A 88 6.51 2.70 -3.86
C THR A 88 7.60 2.03 -3.02
N PRO A 89 8.46 2.79 -2.31
CA PRO A 89 9.35 2.21 -1.31
C PRO A 89 8.66 1.36 -0.24
N LEU A 90 7.42 1.65 0.12
CA LEU A 90 6.70 0.92 1.17
C LEU A 90 5.96 -0.32 0.66
N GLY A 91 5.88 -0.54 -0.64
CA GLY A 91 5.30 -1.74 -1.23
C GLY A 91 4.43 -1.47 -2.45
N TRP A 92 3.56 -2.43 -2.75
CA TRP A 92 2.62 -2.36 -3.86
C TRP A 92 1.27 -1.81 -3.41
N THR A 93 0.68 -0.96 -4.24
CA THR A 93 -0.72 -0.49 -4.11
C THR A 93 -1.46 -0.80 -5.40
N LEU A 94 -2.64 -1.41 -5.29
CA LEU A 94 -3.55 -1.64 -6.40
C LEU A 94 -4.61 -0.53 -6.48
N PHE A 95 -4.90 -0.08 -7.70
CA PHE A 95 -5.90 0.93 -8.01
C PHE A 95 -6.92 0.39 -9.00
N GLY A 96 -8.18 0.75 -8.79
CA GLY A 96 -9.29 0.30 -9.64
C GLY A 96 -10.06 -0.87 -9.04
N PRO A 97 -11.16 -1.28 -9.68
CA PRO A 97 -12.02 -2.33 -9.18
C PRO A 97 -11.34 -3.70 -9.25
N TYR A 98 -11.59 -4.52 -8.25
CA TYR A 98 -11.36 -5.96 -8.26
C TYR A 98 -12.59 -6.64 -7.68
N SER A 99 -12.87 -7.87 -8.11
CA SER A 99 -13.96 -8.66 -7.55
C SER A 99 -13.64 -8.99 -6.09
N GLU A 100 -14.53 -8.64 -5.15
CA GLU A 100 -14.48 -9.13 -3.76
C GLU A 100 -14.67 -10.65 -3.66
#